data_AF-A0A391NTZ7-F1
#
_entry.id   AF-A0A391NTZ7-F1
#
_cell.length_a   1.000
_cell.length_b   1.000
_cell.length_c   1.000
_cell.angle_alpha   90.00
_cell.angle_beta   90.00
_cell.angle_gamma   90.00
#
_symmetry.space_group_name_H-M   'P 1'
#
loop_
_entity.id
_entity.type
_entity.pdbx_description
1 polymer ?
#
loop_
_entity_poly.entity_id
_entity_poly.type
_entity_poly.pdbx_seq_one_letter_code
_entity_poly.pdbx_strand_id
1 'polypeptide(L)'
;MPDPSSGHVHEISTHLYIGDRHAALDLDTLRKYGITHIVNCAKELRNYHESRPECEFTYLRVPLEDTPFERLPPVLPQALDFIESALTEGSSVLVHCNGGSSRSGSVVVAWWMRKHLCDWSEAIAACKALRSVVHPGSGFVLALRAFQSTLHGAPPVSPLTPDTVNTMAQDFADVCCCERMARGDVNPFADYDKLREWFRSRILAGVTETERP
;
A
#
# COMPACT_ATOMS: atom_id res chain seq x y z
N MET A 1 0.12 -29.69 -6.49
CA MET A 1 1.27 -28.76 -6.55
C MET A 1 0.74 -27.37 -6.24
N PRO A 2 1.36 -26.59 -5.34
CA PRO A 2 1.03 -25.18 -5.23
C PRO A 2 1.31 -24.53 -6.59
N ASP A 3 0.36 -23.72 -7.03
CA ASP A 3 0.44 -22.96 -8.26
C ASP A 3 1.63 -21.98 -8.19
N PRO A 4 2.57 -21.96 -9.15
CA PRO A 4 3.72 -21.04 -9.10
C PRO A 4 3.33 -19.56 -9.10
N SER A 5 2.11 -19.20 -9.53
CA SER A 5 1.54 -17.86 -9.36
C SER A 5 1.03 -17.55 -7.94
N SER A 6 0.93 -18.55 -7.05
CA SER A 6 0.31 -18.36 -5.72
C SER A 6 1.10 -17.42 -4.81
N GLY A 7 2.34 -17.06 -5.14
CA GLY A 7 3.13 -16.07 -4.40
C GLY A 7 2.86 -14.62 -4.83
N HIS A 8 2.46 -14.40 -6.08
CA HIS A 8 2.45 -13.07 -6.69
C HIS A 8 1.11 -12.34 -6.56
N VAL A 9 0.00 -13.08 -6.43
CA VAL A 9 -1.36 -12.56 -6.29
C VAL A 9 -2.10 -13.30 -5.19
N HIS A 10 -2.87 -12.60 -4.36
CA HIS A 10 -3.68 -13.19 -3.29
C HIS A 10 -5.05 -12.51 -3.26
N GLU A 11 -6.10 -13.29 -3.00
CA GLU A 11 -7.44 -12.76 -2.79
C GLU A 11 -7.56 -12.19 -1.37
N ILE A 12 -8.05 -10.96 -1.27
CA ILE A 12 -8.26 -10.24 0.00
C ILE A 12 -9.73 -10.30 0.39
N SER A 13 -10.61 -10.11 -0.58
CA SER A 13 -12.04 -10.28 -0.44
C SER A 13 -12.57 -10.86 -1.74
N THR A 14 -13.80 -11.36 -1.75
CA THR A 14 -14.42 -11.92 -2.94
C THR A 14 -14.24 -10.95 -4.12
N HIS A 15 -13.55 -11.39 -5.17
CA HIS A 15 -13.21 -10.60 -6.37
C HIS A 15 -12.21 -9.45 -6.19
N LEU A 16 -11.65 -9.23 -5.00
CA LEU A 16 -10.59 -8.24 -4.75
C LEU A 16 -9.25 -8.94 -4.51
N TYR A 17 -8.28 -8.65 -5.37
CA TYR A 17 -6.95 -9.22 -5.33
C TYR A 17 -5.88 -8.17 -5.07
N ILE A 18 -4.85 -8.55 -4.32
CA ILE A 18 -3.61 -7.79 -4.20
C ILE A 18 -2.48 -8.55 -4.89
N GLY A 19 -1.60 -7.84 -5.60
CA GLY A 19 -0.45 -8.47 -6.23
C GLY A 19 0.76 -7.59 -6.40
N ASP A 20 1.83 -8.21 -6.88
CA ASP A 20 3.09 -7.55 -7.24
C ASP A 20 3.18 -7.28 -8.75
N ARG A 21 4.34 -6.80 -9.19
CA ARG A 21 4.61 -6.53 -10.61
C ARG A 21 4.42 -7.75 -11.51
N HIS A 22 4.76 -8.95 -11.04
CA HIS A 22 4.68 -10.17 -11.85
C HIS A 22 3.22 -10.56 -12.06
N ALA A 23 2.37 -10.44 -11.03
CA ALA A 23 0.94 -10.65 -11.16
C ALA A 23 0.28 -9.72 -12.19
N ALA A 24 0.67 -8.43 -12.21
CA ALA A 24 0.13 -7.47 -13.17
C ALA A 24 0.66 -7.67 -14.60
N LEU A 25 1.85 -8.25 -14.75
CA LEU A 25 2.46 -8.52 -16.05
C LEU A 25 1.92 -9.80 -16.69
N ASP A 26 1.61 -10.82 -15.88
CA ASP A 26 1.19 -12.14 -16.33
C ASP A 26 -0.29 -12.16 -16.76
N LEU A 27 -0.50 -12.18 -18.07
CA LEU A 27 -1.84 -12.17 -18.66
C LEU A 27 -2.63 -13.44 -18.35
N ASP A 28 -1.97 -14.60 -18.21
CA ASP A 28 -2.65 -15.85 -17.90
C ASP A 28 -3.13 -15.85 -16.45
N THR A 29 -2.33 -15.30 -15.53
CA THR A 29 -2.76 -15.01 -14.16
C THR A 29 -3.99 -14.08 -14.15
N LEU A 30 -3.94 -12.95 -14.86
CA LEU A 30 -5.08 -12.02 -14.91
C LEU A 30 -6.37 -12.69 -15.40
N ARG A 31 -6.29 -13.49 -16.47
CA ARG A 31 -7.42 -14.24 -17.03
C ARG A 31 -7.92 -15.33 -16.10
N LYS A 32 -7.01 -16.06 -15.46
CA LYS A 32 -7.32 -17.14 -14.51
C LYS A 32 -8.18 -16.64 -13.34
N TYR A 33 -7.85 -15.46 -12.81
CA TYR A 33 -8.60 -14.84 -11.71
C TYR A 33 -9.77 -13.97 -12.21
N GLY A 34 -10.04 -13.94 -13.51
CA GLY A 34 -11.14 -13.16 -14.10
C GLY A 34 -10.99 -11.65 -13.90
N ILE A 35 -9.76 -11.15 -13.73
CA ILE A 35 -9.50 -9.72 -13.48
C ILE A 35 -9.92 -8.92 -14.70
N THR A 36 -10.69 -7.86 -14.47
CA THR A 36 -11.10 -6.90 -15.51
C THR A 36 -10.69 -5.47 -15.14
N HIS A 37 -10.49 -5.19 -13.86
CA HIS A 37 -10.12 -3.87 -13.35
C HIS A 37 -8.76 -3.92 -12.66
N ILE A 38 -7.90 -2.95 -12.93
CA ILE A 38 -6.54 -2.94 -12.39
C ILE A 38 -6.20 -1.56 -11.82
N VAL A 39 -5.87 -1.52 -10.52
CA VAL A 39 -5.32 -0.35 -9.84
C VAL A 39 -3.80 -0.48 -9.80
N ASN A 40 -3.11 0.37 -10.55
CA ASN A 40 -1.65 0.46 -10.53
C ASN A 40 -1.22 1.54 -9.54
N CYS A 41 -0.72 1.11 -8.39
CA CYS A 41 -0.27 1.98 -7.29
C CYS A 41 1.20 2.42 -7.42
N ALA A 42 1.90 2.10 -8.50
CA ALA A 42 3.33 2.34 -8.64
C ALA A 42 3.64 3.37 -9.73
N LYS A 43 4.19 4.52 -9.33
CA LYS A 43 4.56 5.63 -10.24
C LYS A 43 5.54 5.18 -11.33
N GLU A 44 6.48 4.31 -10.99
CA GLU A 44 7.54 3.82 -11.86
C GLU A 44 7.08 2.72 -12.84
N LEU A 45 5.92 2.11 -12.60
CA LEU A 45 5.41 1.02 -13.43
C LEU A 45 4.38 1.53 -14.44
N ARG A 46 4.53 1.12 -15.69
CA ARG A 46 3.49 1.31 -16.70
C ARG A 46 2.35 0.30 -16.51
N ASN A 47 1.17 0.65 -17.02
CA ASN A 47 0.10 -0.33 -17.22
C ASN A 47 0.52 -1.28 -18.35
N TYR A 48 0.56 -2.59 -18.08
CA TYR A 48 1.18 -3.56 -18.99
C TYR A 48 0.33 -3.91 -20.21
N HIS A 49 -1.00 -3.85 -20.06
CA HIS A 49 -1.96 -4.31 -21.06
C HIS A 49 -3.00 -3.25 -21.47
N GLU A 50 -2.80 -1.97 -21.11
CA GLU A 50 -3.75 -0.86 -21.36
C GLU A 50 -4.04 -0.61 -22.85
N SER A 51 -3.15 -1.03 -23.75
CA SER A 51 -3.27 -0.81 -25.18
C SER A 51 -3.43 -2.09 -26.00
N ARG A 52 -3.88 -3.19 -25.38
CA ARG A 52 -4.04 -4.50 -26.04
C ARG A 52 -5.49 -4.69 -26.52
N PRO A 53 -5.74 -4.72 -27.84
CA PRO A 53 -7.09 -4.94 -28.38
C PRO A 53 -7.74 -6.25 -27.90
N GLU A 54 -6.92 -7.27 -27.63
CA GLU A 54 -7.36 -8.59 -27.23
C GLU A 54 -7.74 -8.72 -25.75
N CYS A 55 -7.53 -7.69 -24.92
CA CYS A 55 -7.79 -7.72 -23.48
C CYS A 55 -8.31 -6.36 -23.00
N GLU A 56 -9.61 -6.29 -22.76
CA GLU A 56 -10.25 -5.07 -22.26
C GLU A 56 -10.12 -5.02 -20.72
N PHE A 57 -8.99 -4.48 -20.26
CA PHE A 57 -8.79 -4.14 -18.85
C PHE A 57 -9.06 -2.66 -18.61
N THR A 58 -9.86 -2.34 -17.60
CA THR A 58 -10.04 -0.97 -17.13
C THR A 58 -8.97 -0.65 -16.09
N TYR A 59 -8.16 0.38 -16.35
CA TYR A 59 -7.10 0.79 -15.43
C TYR A 59 -7.46 2.03 -14.63
N LEU A 60 -7.03 2.05 -13.37
CA LEU A 60 -6.84 3.27 -12.59
C LEU A 60 -5.36 3.40 -12.22
N ARG A 61 -4.75 4.56 -12.50
CA ARG A 61 -3.40 4.88 -12.02
C ARG A 61 -3.48 5.67 -10.72
N VAL A 62 -2.75 5.19 -9.72
CA VAL A 62 -2.55 5.84 -8.43
C VAL A 62 -1.02 5.96 -8.24
N PRO A 63 -0.39 6.98 -8.83
CA PRO A 63 1.07 7.01 -9.01
C PRO A 63 1.83 7.35 -7.71
N LEU A 64 1.93 6.38 -6.80
CA LEU A 64 2.62 6.53 -5.52
C LEU A 64 4.10 6.16 -5.64
N GLU A 65 4.95 6.98 -5.02
CA GLU A 65 6.32 6.61 -4.67
C GLU A 65 6.33 5.81 -3.35
N ASP A 66 7.22 4.82 -3.23
CA ASP A 66 7.32 4.00 -2.01
C ASP A 66 8.21 4.68 -0.96
N THR A 67 7.81 5.89 -0.57
CA THR A 67 8.60 6.72 0.35
C THR A 67 7.75 7.07 1.56
N PRO A 68 8.36 7.28 2.73
CA PRO A 68 7.63 7.68 3.93
C PRO A 68 7.00 9.07 3.81
N PHE A 69 7.31 9.84 2.76
CA PHE A 69 6.81 11.20 2.51
C PHE A 69 5.63 11.26 1.55
N GLU A 70 5.23 10.11 0.98
CA GLU A 70 4.17 10.06 -0.01
C GLU A 70 2.80 10.32 0.63
N ARG A 71 1.95 11.10 -0.07
CA ARG A 71 0.63 11.50 0.44
C ARG A 71 -0.43 10.55 -0.09
N LEU A 72 -0.78 9.56 0.73
CA LEU A 72 -1.85 8.60 0.43
C LEU A 72 -3.29 9.18 0.51
N PRO A 73 -3.68 10.00 1.52
CA PRO A 73 -5.09 10.36 1.71
C PRO A 73 -5.77 11.04 0.51
N PRO A 74 -5.11 11.94 -0.25
CA PRO A 74 -5.72 12.59 -1.41
C PRO A 74 -6.16 11.63 -2.52
N VAL A 75 -5.50 10.48 -2.67
CA VAL A 75 -5.79 9.51 -3.75
C VAL A 75 -6.75 8.40 -3.32
N LEU A 76 -6.96 8.22 -2.01
CA LEU A 76 -7.81 7.14 -1.49
C LEU A 76 -9.24 7.21 -2.01
N PRO A 77 -9.98 8.34 -1.97
CA PRO A 77 -11.38 8.36 -2.40
C PRO A 77 -11.57 7.79 -3.81
N GLN A 78 -10.78 8.27 -4.78
CA GLN A 78 -10.83 7.80 -6.16
C GLN A 78 -10.50 6.29 -6.28
N ALA A 79 -9.43 5.85 -5.60
CA ALA A 79 -9.01 4.45 -5.65
C ALA A 79 -10.05 3.51 -5.04
N LEU A 80 -10.58 3.87 -3.89
CA LEU A 80 -11.55 3.05 -3.17
C LEU A 80 -12.89 3.02 -3.89
N ASP A 81 -13.35 4.12 -4.48
CA ASP A 81 -14.60 4.18 -5.25
C ASP A 81 -14.51 3.38 -6.54
N PHE A 82 -13.35 3.41 -7.22
CA PHE A 82 -13.08 2.54 -8.37
C PHE A 82 -13.18 1.05 -7.99
N ILE A 83 -12.58 0.67 -6.86
CA ILE A 83 -12.63 -0.71 -6.37
C ILE A 83 -14.08 -1.11 -6.04
N GLU A 84 -14.80 -0.34 -5.20
CA GLU A 84 -16.16 -0.69 -4.80
C GLU A 84 -17.15 -0.72 -5.97
N SER A 85 -17.01 0.19 -6.94
CA SER A 85 -17.88 0.21 -8.12
C SER A 85 -17.70 -1.07 -8.95
N ALA A 86 -16.46 -1.45 -9.24
CA ALA A 86 -16.16 -2.67 -9.98
C ALA A 86 -16.63 -3.93 -9.22
N LEU A 87 -16.41 -4.01 -7.91
CA LEU A 87 -16.87 -5.13 -7.11
C LEU A 87 -18.40 -5.24 -7.07
N THR A 88 -19.11 -4.10 -7.01
CA THR A 88 -20.59 -4.05 -7.03
C THR A 88 -21.15 -4.54 -8.37
N GLU A 89 -20.44 -4.31 -9.46
CA GLU A 89 -20.78 -4.81 -10.80
C GLU A 89 -20.42 -6.30 -11.00
N GLY A 90 -19.83 -6.95 -10.00
CA GLY A 90 -19.38 -8.34 -10.09
C GLY A 90 -18.07 -8.53 -10.86
N SER A 91 -17.33 -7.45 -11.10
CA SER A 91 -16.00 -7.49 -11.72
C SER A 91 -14.92 -7.86 -10.71
N SER A 92 -13.83 -8.47 -11.20
CA SER A 92 -12.65 -8.74 -10.37
C SER A 92 -11.59 -7.65 -10.53
N VAL A 93 -11.06 -7.20 -9.39
CA VAL A 93 -10.13 -6.07 -9.28
C VAL A 93 -8.77 -6.55 -8.79
N LEU A 94 -7.70 -6.14 -9.47
CA LEU A 94 -6.32 -6.29 -8.98
C LEU A 94 -5.77 -4.93 -8.53
N VAL A 95 -5.32 -4.85 -7.27
CA VAL A 95 -4.54 -3.73 -6.76
C VAL A 95 -3.07 -4.14 -6.67
N HIS A 96 -2.19 -3.49 -7.44
CA HIS A 96 -0.78 -3.88 -7.48
C HIS A 96 0.18 -2.70 -7.33
N CYS A 97 1.40 -3.00 -6.90
CA CYS A 97 2.54 -2.09 -7.01
C CYS A 97 3.76 -2.89 -7.51
N ASN A 98 4.98 -2.51 -7.12
CA ASN A 98 6.16 -3.31 -7.45
C ASN A 98 6.22 -4.63 -6.67
N GLY A 99 6.13 -4.57 -5.34
CA GLY A 99 6.27 -5.75 -4.46
C GLY A 99 4.96 -6.34 -3.94
N GLY A 100 3.82 -5.67 -4.16
CA GLY A 100 2.55 -6.11 -3.60
C GLY A 100 2.52 -6.09 -2.07
N SER A 101 3.20 -5.11 -1.47
CA SER A 101 3.49 -5.03 -0.03
C SER A 101 3.09 -3.68 0.58
N SER A 102 3.76 -2.60 0.19
CA SER A 102 3.64 -1.28 0.83
C SER A 102 2.55 -0.43 0.16
N ARG A 103 2.77 0.08 -1.06
CA ARG A 103 1.81 0.96 -1.76
C ARG A 103 0.44 0.32 -2.02
N SER A 104 0.40 -0.83 -2.71
CA SER A 104 -0.86 -1.54 -2.94
C SER A 104 -1.46 -2.08 -1.65
N GLY A 105 -0.63 -2.54 -0.71
CA GLY A 105 -1.08 -2.94 0.62
C GLY A 105 -1.78 -1.80 1.35
N SER A 106 -1.28 -0.57 1.25
CA SER A 106 -1.89 0.61 1.86
C SER A 106 -3.27 0.93 1.27
N VAL A 107 -3.42 0.83 -0.06
CA VAL A 107 -4.73 1.05 -0.71
C VAL A 107 -5.73 -0.05 -0.30
N VAL A 108 -5.30 -1.31 -0.28
CA VAL A 108 -6.14 -2.44 0.14
C VAL A 108 -6.51 -2.37 1.62
N VAL A 109 -5.59 -1.96 2.49
CA VAL A 109 -5.86 -1.74 3.91
C VAL A 109 -6.87 -0.61 4.09
N ALA A 110 -6.72 0.52 3.38
CA ALA A 110 -7.70 1.61 3.42
C ALA A 110 -9.10 1.14 2.96
N TRP A 111 -9.15 0.28 1.92
CA TRP A 111 -10.39 -0.35 1.47
C TRP A 111 -11.01 -1.20 2.58
N TRP A 112 -10.19 -2.04 3.23
CA TRP A 112 -10.64 -2.90 4.33
C TRP A 112 -11.20 -2.10 5.50
N MET A 113 -10.50 -1.03 5.92
CA MET A 113 -10.95 -0.13 6.97
C MET A 113 -12.32 0.48 6.62
N ARG A 114 -12.50 0.94 5.38
CA ARG A 114 -13.77 1.53 4.93
C ARG A 114 -14.89 0.48 4.89
N LYS A 115 -14.59 -0.74 4.47
CA LYS A 115 -15.56 -1.83 4.34
C LYS A 115 -16.05 -2.36 5.68
N HIS A 116 -15.13 -2.52 6.63
CA HIS A 116 -15.38 -3.17 7.91
C HIS A 116 -15.51 -2.21 9.09
N LEU A 117 -15.29 -0.91 8.88
CA LEU A 117 -15.28 0.12 9.93
C LEU A 117 -14.37 -0.25 11.11
N CYS A 118 -13.21 -0.83 10.82
CA CYS A 118 -12.22 -1.25 11.81
C CYS A 118 -11.04 -0.28 11.87
N ASP A 119 -10.19 -0.44 12.90
CA ASP A 119 -9.01 0.41 13.00
C ASP A 119 -7.91 0.02 11.99
N TRP A 120 -6.97 0.94 11.75
CA TRP A 120 -5.86 0.76 10.82
C TRP A 120 -5.00 -0.46 11.16
N SER A 121 -4.83 -0.77 12.44
CA SER A 121 -3.96 -1.85 12.92
C SER A 121 -4.62 -3.22 12.73
N GLU A 122 -5.91 -3.30 13.00
CA GLU A 122 -6.77 -4.45 12.73
C GLU A 122 -6.84 -4.74 11.24
N ALA A 123 -7.01 -3.69 10.41
CA ALA A 123 -7.05 -3.83 8.96
C ALA A 123 -5.71 -4.33 8.38
N ILE A 124 -4.57 -3.82 8.87
CA ILE A 124 -3.24 -4.34 8.49
C ILE A 124 -3.12 -5.81 8.90
N ALA A 125 -3.50 -6.17 10.12
CA ALA A 125 -3.41 -7.54 10.60
C ALA A 125 -4.28 -8.50 9.76
N ALA A 126 -5.50 -8.09 9.42
CA ALA A 126 -6.40 -8.86 8.57
C ALA A 126 -5.83 -9.06 7.16
N CYS A 127 -5.35 -7.99 6.51
CA CYS A 127 -4.73 -8.10 5.18
C CYS A 127 -3.45 -8.94 5.21
N LYS A 128 -2.66 -8.84 6.29
CA LYS A 128 -1.43 -9.62 6.47
C LYS A 128 -1.69 -11.10 6.71
N ALA A 129 -2.81 -11.46 7.34
CA ALA A 129 -3.23 -12.85 7.48
C ALA A 129 -3.55 -13.50 6.12
N LEU A 130 -4.02 -12.70 5.15
CA LEU A 130 -4.33 -13.15 3.79
C LEU A 130 -3.13 -13.09 2.85
N ARG A 131 -2.25 -12.10 3.01
CA ARG A 131 -0.96 -11.99 2.31
C ARG A 131 0.11 -11.50 3.28
N SER A 132 0.95 -12.44 3.75
CA SER A 132 1.94 -12.21 4.81
C SER A 132 2.95 -11.09 4.53
N VAL A 133 3.18 -10.77 3.26
CA VAL A 133 4.08 -9.69 2.83
C VAL A 133 3.42 -8.31 2.88
N VAL A 134 2.12 -8.18 3.19
CA VAL A 134 1.49 -6.86 3.36
C VAL A 134 2.16 -6.15 4.53
N HIS A 135 2.82 -5.04 4.20
CA HIS A 135 3.57 -4.23 5.15
C HIS A 135 3.65 -2.79 4.61
N PRO A 136 2.61 -1.97 4.84
CA PRO A 136 2.66 -0.54 4.58
C PRO A 136 3.87 0.12 5.24
N GLY A 137 4.64 0.90 4.49
CA GLY A 137 5.71 1.72 5.06
C GLY A 137 5.16 2.74 6.08
N SER A 138 6.02 3.24 6.96
CA SER A 138 5.60 4.03 8.13
C SER A 138 4.82 5.31 7.77
N GLY A 139 5.18 5.97 6.67
CA GLY A 139 4.43 7.12 6.15
C GLY A 139 3.00 6.74 5.76
N PHE A 140 2.82 5.60 5.11
CA PHE A 140 1.50 5.06 4.79
C PHE A 140 0.71 4.67 6.04
N VAL A 141 1.35 4.10 7.07
CA VAL A 141 0.70 3.83 8.35
C VAL A 141 0.17 5.12 8.99
N LEU A 142 0.96 6.20 9.02
CA LEU A 142 0.50 7.50 9.53
C LEU A 142 -0.68 8.05 8.70
N ALA A 143 -0.62 7.91 7.38
CA ALA A 143 -1.70 8.30 6.49
C ALA A 143 -2.98 7.49 6.71
N LEU A 144 -2.88 6.18 6.94
CA LEU A 144 -4.02 5.31 7.26
C LEU A 144 -4.66 5.71 8.59
N ARG A 145 -3.86 6.06 9.60
CA ARG A 145 -4.35 6.60 10.88
C ARG A 145 -5.12 7.90 10.69
N ALA A 146 -4.60 8.81 9.87
CA ALA A 146 -5.31 10.05 9.53
C ALA A 146 -6.61 9.75 8.76
N PHE A 147 -6.57 8.83 7.81
CA PHE A 147 -7.74 8.40 7.03
C PHE A 147 -8.85 7.81 7.91
N GLN A 148 -8.52 7.03 8.94
CA GLN A 148 -9.51 6.49 9.88
C GLN A 148 -10.39 7.58 10.51
N SER A 149 -9.81 8.75 10.79
CA SER A 149 -10.55 9.88 11.38
C SER A 149 -11.60 10.47 10.41
N THR A 150 -11.53 10.14 9.13
CA THR A 150 -12.51 10.52 8.10
C THR A 150 -13.62 9.47 7.94
N LEU A 151 -13.46 8.26 8.50
CA LEU A 151 -14.44 7.19 8.40
C LEU A 151 -15.50 7.31 9.50
N HIS A 152 -16.70 7.72 9.13
CA HIS A 152 -17.83 7.78 10.05
C HIS A 152 -18.16 6.39 10.62
N GLY A 153 -18.22 6.28 11.94
CA GLY A 153 -18.56 5.03 12.64
C GLY A 153 -17.37 4.09 12.88
N ALA A 154 -16.17 4.42 12.38
CA ALA A 154 -14.96 3.71 12.75
C ALA A 154 -14.61 3.95 14.23
N PRO A 155 -13.96 2.99 14.91
CA PRO A 155 -13.49 3.19 16.27
C PRO A 155 -12.47 4.35 16.33
N PRO A 156 -12.27 4.96 17.51
CA PRO A 156 -11.20 5.94 17.70
C PRO A 156 -9.83 5.36 17.33
N VAL A 157 -8.93 6.21 16.83
CA VAL A 157 -7.57 5.79 16.48
C VAL A 157 -6.83 5.38 17.74
N SER A 158 -6.42 4.10 17.80
CA SER A 158 -5.60 3.57 18.87
C SER A 158 -4.26 4.33 19.00
N PRO A 159 -3.79 4.63 20.23
CA PRO A 159 -2.47 5.23 20.45
C PRO A 159 -1.34 4.33 19.94
N LEU A 160 -0.22 4.92 19.52
CA LEU A 160 0.96 4.13 19.16
C LEU A 160 1.65 3.62 20.43
N THR A 161 2.03 2.35 20.42
CA THR A 161 2.89 1.78 21.44
C THR A 161 4.34 2.24 21.21
N PRO A 162 5.19 2.26 22.26
CA PRO A 162 6.61 2.56 22.11
C PRO A 162 7.30 1.68 21.06
N ASP A 163 6.95 0.40 21.01
CA ASP A 163 7.51 -0.54 20.04
C ASP A 163 7.11 -0.19 18.61
N THR A 164 5.84 0.14 18.38
CA THR A 164 5.37 0.60 17.07
C THR A 164 6.08 1.88 16.64
N VAL A 165 6.24 2.85 17.55
CA VAL A 165 7.00 4.08 17.25
C VAL A 165 8.45 3.77 16.87
N ASN A 166 9.11 2.87 17.60
CA ASN A 166 10.50 2.49 17.33
C ASN A 166 10.66 1.77 15.98
N THR A 167 9.76 0.84 15.65
CA THR A 167 9.72 0.16 14.35
C THR A 167 9.51 1.16 13.23
N MET A 168 8.52 2.05 13.36
CA MET A 168 8.26 3.08 12.35
C MET A 168 9.44 4.02 12.14
N ALA A 169 10.16 4.38 13.21
CA ALA A 169 11.38 5.18 13.09
C ALA A 169 12.51 4.45 12.38
N GLN A 170 12.68 3.15 12.66
CA GLN A 170 13.67 2.31 12.01
C GLN A 170 13.37 2.17 10.51
N ASP A 171 12.14 1.79 10.15
CA ASP A 171 11.66 1.68 8.77
C ASP A 171 11.89 2.99 8.00
N PHE A 172 11.59 4.14 8.62
CA PHE A 172 11.83 5.45 8.01
C PHE A 172 13.31 5.67 7.65
N ALA A 173 14.21 5.39 8.60
CA ALA A 173 15.64 5.56 8.39
C ALA A 173 16.18 4.56 7.36
N ASP A 174 15.71 3.31 7.38
CA ASP A 174 16.06 2.28 6.41
C ASP A 174 15.69 2.71 4.98
N VAL A 175 14.47 3.23 4.78
CA VAL A 175 14.04 3.73 3.47
C VAL A 175 14.88 4.92 3.02
N CYS A 176 15.12 5.90 3.91
CA CYS A 176 15.97 7.06 3.59
C CYS A 176 17.39 6.63 3.19
N CYS A 177 17.97 5.64 3.86
CA CYS A 177 19.29 5.12 3.53
C CYS A 177 19.28 4.36 2.20
N CYS A 178 18.26 3.54 1.93
CA CYS A 178 18.10 2.87 0.64
C CYS A 178 17.99 3.86 -0.52
N GLU A 179 17.27 4.98 -0.33
CA GLU A 179 17.21 6.05 -1.33
C GLU A 179 18.57 6.71 -1.56
N ARG A 180 19.32 7.01 -0.49
CA ARG A 180 20.69 7.55 -0.59
C ARG A 180 21.61 6.60 -1.34
N MET A 181 21.54 5.30 -1.06
CA MET A 181 22.26 4.26 -1.79
C MET A 181 21.91 4.25 -3.27
N ALA A 182 20.62 4.31 -3.61
CA ALA A 182 20.16 4.34 -5.00
C ALA A 182 20.66 5.59 -5.76
N ARG A 183 20.94 6.69 -5.05
CA ARG A 183 21.54 7.92 -5.61
C ARG A 183 23.07 7.89 -5.68
N GLY A 184 23.71 6.82 -5.20
CA GLY A 184 25.18 6.67 -5.22
C GLY A 184 25.91 7.41 -4.09
N ASP A 185 25.24 7.65 -2.96
CA ASP A 185 25.89 8.23 -1.78
C ASP A 185 26.99 7.29 -1.25
N VAL A 186 28.15 7.86 -0.89
CA VAL A 186 29.31 7.14 -0.37
C VAL A 186 29.18 6.76 1.10
N ASN A 187 28.30 7.43 1.86
CA ASN A 187 28.01 7.09 3.25
C ASN A 187 26.51 7.26 3.57
N PRO A 188 25.66 6.37 3.04
CA PRO A 188 24.20 6.47 3.15
C PRO A 188 23.70 6.42 4.59
N PHE A 189 24.47 5.83 5.52
CA PHE A 189 24.09 5.62 6.92
C PHE A 189 24.64 6.68 7.89
N ALA A 190 25.34 7.72 7.40
CA ALA A 190 25.99 8.73 8.25
C ALA A 190 25.05 9.40 9.28
N ASP A 191 23.77 9.53 8.93
CA ASP A 191 22.75 10.17 9.77
C ASP A 191 21.65 9.19 10.22
N TYR A 192 21.90 7.88 10.19
CA TYR A 192 20.88 6.86 10.47
C TYR A 192 20.15 7.10 11.80
N ASP A 193 20.90 7.24 12.89
CA ASP A 193 20.32 7.47 14.21
C ASP A 193 19.63 8.84 14.31
N LYS A 194 20.17 9.87 13.66
CA LYS A 194 19.53 11.19 13.60
C LYS A 194 18.19 11.12 12.87
N LEU A 195 18.09 10.38 11.77
CA LEU A 195 16.85 10.18 11.03
C LEU A 195 15.82 9.42 11.87
N ARG A 196 16.24 8.37 12.59
CA ARG A 196 15.38 7.65 13.54
C ARG A 196 14.86 8.58 14.64
N GLU A 197 15.73 9.29 15.32
CA GLU A 197 15.37 10.20 16.41
C GLU A 197 14.47 11.34 15.93
N TRP A 198 14.80 11.94 14.78
CA TRP A 198 14.00 12.98 14.16
C TRP A 198 12.57 12.49 13.90
N PHE A 199 12.40 11.34 13.25
CA PHE A 199 11.08 10.80 12.92
C PHE A 199 10.31 10.39 14.18
N ARG A 200 10.99 9.73 15.12
CA ARG A 200 10.43 9.37 16.42
C ARG A 200 9.88 10.59 17.16
N SER A 201 10.64 11.69 17.20
CA SER A 201 10.22 12.92 17.88
C SER A 201 8.96 13.53 17.27
N ARG A 202 8.85 13.53 15.93
CA ARG A 202 7.68 14.02 15.19
C ARG A 202 6.42 13.20 15.49
N ILE A 203 6.53 11.87 15.48
CA ILE A 203 5.41 10.98 15.82
C ILE A 203 4.94 11.21 17.25
N LEU A 204 5.87 11.31 18.21
CA LEU A 204 5.53 11.57 19.62
C LEU A 204 4.88 12.94 19.83
N ALA A 205 5.22 13.93 18.99
CA ALA A 205 4.57 15.24 18.96
C ALA A 205 3.20 15.24 18.25
N GLY A 206 2.72 14.09 17.77
CA GLY A 206 1.42 13.96 17.08
C GLY A 206 1.43 14.44 15.63
N VAL A 207 2.61 14.64 15.04
CA VAL A 207 2.73 15.03 13.63
C VAL A 207 2.46 13.81 12.76
N THR A 208 1.39 13.87 11.96
CA THR A 208 0.95 12.79 11.07
C THR A 208 1.48 12.92 9.65
N GLU A 209 2.08 14.08 9.32
CA GLU A 209 2.75 14.32 8.05
C GLU A 209 4.28 14.31 8.23
N THR A 210 4.95 13.79 7.23
CA THR A 210 6.41 13.65 7.21
C THR A 210 6.91 14.60 6.15
N GLU A 211 7.52 15.70 6.58
CA GLU A 211 8.27 16.55 5.66
C GLU A 211 9.60 15.87 5.34
N ARG A 212 10.16 16.11 4.15
CA ARG A 212 11.52 15.66 3.88
C ARG A 212 12.47 16.38 4.86
N PRO A 213 13.31 15.64 5.62
CA PRO A 213 14.37 16.24 6.42
C PRO A 213 15.48 16.83 5.54
#